data_AF-A0A292E3Q3-F1
#
_entry.id   AF-A0A292E3Q3-F1
#
_cell.length_a   1.000
_cell.length_b   1.000
_cell.length_c   1.000
_cell.angle_alpha   90.00
_cell.angle_beta   90.00
_cell.angle_gamma   90.00
#
_symmetry.space_group_name_H-M   'P 1'
#
loop_
_entity.id
_entity.type
_entity.pdbx_description
1 polymer ?
#
loop_
_entity_poly.entity_id
_entity_poly.type
_entity_poly.pdbx_seq_one_letter_code
_entity_poly.pdbx_strand_id
1 'polypeptide(L)'
;MTVALFLVTDRPQAAIPALFGFSAAHAPAWLAVISSIEDLAGIPTGAPVLSLWFSDGSTIETVWREERASRAFDLDYQRHADRIADWLARRDAAEREYCAEARRAELSVLSGGPVAPETPAAETPEPAGLKNASRTSPLTSKWS
;
A
#
# COMPACT_ATOMS: atom_id res chain seq x y z
N MET A 1 -15.57 13.50 -3.13
CA MET A 1 -14.13 13.20 -2.97
C MET A 1 -13.38 14.08 -3.96
N THR A 2 -12.45 14.93 -3.50
CA THR A 2 -11.85 15.97 -4.34
C THR A 2 -10.51 15.49 -4.89
N VAL A 3 -10.38 15.41 -6.21
CA VAL A 3 -9.10 15.13 -6.89
C VAL A 3 -8.17 16.32 -6.69
N ALA A 4 -6.95 16.05 -6.25
CA ALA A 4 -5.94 17.05 -5.92
C ALA A 4 -4.77 17.09 -6.91
N LEU A 5 -4.56 16.02 -7.68
CA LEU A 5 -3.54 15.88 -8.71
C LEU A 5 -4.02 14.88 -9.77
N PHE A 6 -3.78 15.20 -11.04
CA PHE A 6 -3.95 14.26 -12.15
C PHE A 6 -2.58 13.75 -12.59
N LEU A 7 -2.43 12.43 -12.68
CA LEU A 7 -1.26 11.78 -13.25
C LEU A 7 -1.63 11.25 -14.63
N VAL A 8 -1.08 11.85 -15.68
CA VAL A 8 -1.26 11.38 -17.06
C VAL A 8 -0.10 10.44 -17.41
N THR A 9 -0.41 9.22 -17.83
CA THR A 9 0.61 8.21 -18.12
C THR A 9 0.10 7.13 -19.07
N ASP A 10 1.00 6.54 -19.85
CA ASP A 10 0.71 5.37 -20.69
C ASP A 10 0.77 4.05 -19.91
N ARG A 11 1.44 4.03 -18.75
CA ARG A 11 1.58 2.83 -17.91
C ARG A 11 1.34 3.13 -16.42
N PRO A 12 0.09 3.12 -15.96
CA PRO A 12 -0.25 3.30 -14.54
C PRO A 12 0.51 2.37 -13.59
N GLN A 13 0.67 1.11 -14.01
CA GLN A 13 1.34 0.07 -13.21
C GLN A 13 2.84 0.30 -13.03
N ALA A 14 3.47 1.12 -13.89
CA ALA A 14 4.86 1.54 -13.73
C ALA A 14 4.97 2.91 -13.06
N ALA A 15 4.07 3.84 -13.40
CA ALA A 15 4.08 5.21 -12.91
C ALA A 15 3.84 5.32 -11.41
N ILE A 16 2.88 4.57 -10.86
CA ILE A 16 2.57 4.65 -9.43
C ILE A 16 3.72 4.14 -8.57
N PRO A 17 4.30 2.94 -8.82
CA PRO A 17 5.49 2.52 -8.08
C PRO A 17 6.67 3.48 -8.22
N ALA A 18 6.87 4.09 -9.39
CA ALA A 18 7.97 5.03 -9.61
C ALA A 18 7.82 6.32 -8.77
N LEU A 19 6.59 6.83 -8.61
CA LEU A 19 6.34 8.06 -7.86
C LEU A 19 6.16 7.83 -6.36
N PHE A 20 5.59 6.70 -5.97
CA PHE A 20 5.12 6.48 -4.61
C PHE A 20 5.80 5.30 -3.89
N GLY A 21 6.53 4.45 -4.61
CA GLY A 21 7.23 3.29 -4.02
C GLY A 21 6.32 2.10 -3.66
N PHE A 22 5.06 2.09 -4.08
CA PHE A 22 4.10 1.00 -3.81
C PHE A 22 3.20 0.68 -5.01
N SER A 23 2.50 -0.45 -4.93
CA SER A 23 1.60 -0.94 -5.99
C SER A 23 0.48 0.05 -6.33
N ALA A 24 0.10 0.11 -7.61
CA ALA A 24 -1.00 0.94 -8.09
C ALA A 24 -2.35 0.68 -7.39
N ALA A 25 -2.55 -0.52 -6.85
CA ALA A 25 -3.74 -0.86 -6.07
C ALA A 25 -3.90 -0.02 -4.79
N HIS A 26 -2.81 0.60 -4.31
CA HIS A 26 -2.79 1.47 -3.13
C HIS A 26 -2.63 2.95 -3.50
N ALA A 27 -2.90 3.33 -4.75
CA ALA A 27 -2.87 4.72 -5.18
C ALA A 27 -3.74 5.59 -4.24
N PRO A 28 -3.25 6.77 -3.85
CA PRO A 28 -3.99 7.61 -2.93
C PRO A 28 -5.29 8.11 -3.55
N ALA A 29 -6.32 8.16 -2.72
CA ALA A 29 -7.68 8.56 -3.07
C ALA A 29 -7.77 9.97 -3.75
N TRP A 30 -6.83 10.86 -3.44
CA TRP A 30 -6.78 12.22 -4.00
C TRP A 30 -6.12 12.29 -5.39
N LEU A 31 -5.52 11.20 -5.87
CA LEU A 31 -4.85 11.12 -7.18
C LEU A 31 -5.79 10.52 -8.22
N ALA A 32 -5.96 11.19 -9.34
CA ALA A 32 -6.61 10.61 -10.52
C ALA A 32 -5.54 10.18 -11.52
N VAL A 33 -5.52 8.90 -11.90
CA VAL A 33 -4.59 8.37 -12.90
C VAL A 33 -5.30 8.27 -14.23
N ILE A 34 -4.76 8.95 -15.24
CA ILE A 34 -5.35 9.07 -16.57
C ILE A 34 -4.45 8.33 -17.55
N SER A 35 -4.94 7.23 -18.09
CA SER A 35 -4.21 6.40 -19.07
C SER A 35 -4.99 6.08 -20.34
N SER A 36 -6.18 6.66 -20.49
CA SER A 36 -6.95 6.61 -21.73
C SER A 36 -7.08 8.01 -22.33
N ILE A 37 -7.24 8.07 -23.65
CA ILE A 37 -7.46 9.33 -24.37
C ILE A 37 -8.85 9.90 -24.05
N GLU A 38 -9.84 9.03 -23.81
CA GLU A 38 -11.21 9.44 -23.47
C GLU A 38 -11.26 10.23 -22.16
N ASP A 39 -10.46 9.79 -21.17
CA ASP A 39 -10.41 10.41 -19.84
C ASP A 39 -9.63 11.74 -19.83
N LEU A 40 -8.76 12.01 -20.83
CA LEU A 40 -8.00 13.27 -20.91
C LEU A 40 -8.92 14.49 -20.99
N ALA A 41 -10.03 14.37 -21.73
CA ALA A 41 -11.00 15.47 -21.88
C ALA A 41 -11.65 15.85 -20.55
N GLY A 42 -11.71 14.93 -19.59
CA GLY A 42 -12.29 15.14 -18.26
C GLY A 42 -11.41 15.93 -17.29
N ILE A 43 -10.12 16.13 -17.60
CA ILE A 43 -9.22 16.90 -16.73
C ILE A 43 -9.66 18.36 -16.77
N PRO A 44 -9.96 19.04 -15.65
CA PRO A 44 -10.34 20.46 -15.68
C PRO A 44 -9.19 21.38 -16.12
N THR A 45 -9.51 22.47 -16.80
CA THR A 45 -8.51 23.52 -17.13
C THR A 45 -7.98 24.15 -15.83
N GLY A 46 -6.67 24.36 -15.76
CA GLY A 46 -5.96 24.86 -14.58
C GLY A 46 -5.72 23.79 -13.51
N ALA A 47 -6.12 22.54 -13.74
CA ALA A 47 -5.86 21.46 -12.78
C ALA A 47 -4.34 21.19 -12.62
N PRO A 48 -3.90 20.77 -11.43
CA PRO A 48 -2.57 20.21 -11.21
C PRO A 48 -2.39 18.93 -12.01
N VAL A 49 -1.41 18.90 -12.92
CA VAL A 49 -1.13 17.73 -13.74
C VAL A 49 0.36 17.40 -13.71
N LEU A 50 0.66 16.12 -13.52
CA LEU A 50 1.98 15.52 -13.71
C LEU A 50 1.86 14.49 -14.84
N SER A 51 2.80 14.53 -15.80
CA SER A 51 2.84 13.55 -16.88
C SER A 51 4.10 12.69 -16.79
N LEU A 52 3.96 11.37 -16.88
CA LEU A 52 5.08 10.43 -16.80
C LEU A 52 4.90 9.29 -17.82
N TRP A 53 5.93 9.04 -18.63
CA TRP A 53 5.87 8.12 -19.76
C TRP A 53 6.87 6.97 -19.62
N PHE A 54 6.44 5.77 -20.00
CA PHE A 54 7.24 4.54 -19.91
C PHE A 54 7.34 3.79 -21.25
N SER A 55 6.69 4.28 -22.29
CA SER A 55 6.82 3.78 -23.65
C SER A 55 7.13 4.94 -24.58
N ASP A 56 7.98 4.69 -25.58
CA ASP A 56 8.24 5.65 -26.63
C ASP A 56 7.06 5.73 -27.60
N GLY A 57 6.60 6.93 -27.92
CA GLY A 57 5.58 7.16 -28.96
C GLY A 57 4.17 6.74 -28.57
N SER A 58 3.84 6.81 -27.28
CA SER A 58 2.49 6.53 -26.79
C SER A 58 1.45 7.46 -27.42
N THR A 59 0.32 6.92 -27.89
CA THR A 59 -0.76 7.74 -28.48
C THR A 59 -1.33 8.74 -27.47
N ILE A 60 -1.48 8.35 -26.20
CA ILE A 60 -1.96 9.26 -25.16
C ILE A 60 -0.95 10.38 -24.88
N GLU A 61 0.35 10.14 -25.02
CA GLU A 61 1.37 11.19 -24.90
C GLU A 61 1.21 12.24 -26.00
N THR A 62 1.03 11.79 -27.26
CA THR A 62 0.80 12.69 -28.39
C THR A 62 -0.43 13.55 -28.16
N VAL A 63 -1.56 12.96 -27.79
CA VAL A 63 -2.80 13.71 -27.51
C VAL A 63 -2.63 14.64 -26.32
N TRP A 64 -1.95 14.21 -25.26
CA TRP A 64 -1.64 15.09 -24.12
C TRP A 64 -0.82 16.33 -24.54
N ARG A 65 0.15 16.16 -25.45
CA ARG A 65 0.95 17.27 -25.98
C ARG A 65 0.10 18.27 -26.76
N GLU A 66 -0.96 17.81 -27.42
CA GLU A 66 -1.93 18.67 -28.11
C GLU A 66 -2.86 19.38 -27.11
N GLU A 67 -3.40 18.66 -26.12
CA GLU A 67 -4.25 19.21 -25.06
C GLU A 67 -3.54 20.33 -24.27
N ARG A 68 -2.28 20.12 -23.88
CA ARG A 68 -1.51 21.15 -23.15
C ARG A 68 -1.16 22.36 -24.00
N ALA A 69 -1.25 22.27 -25.33
CA ALA A 69 -1.05 23.39 -26.22
C ALA A 69 -2.34 24.21 -26.40
N SER A 70 -3.51 23.57 -26.30
CA SER A 70 -4.82 24.20 -26.44
C SER A 70 -5.39 24.74 -25.12
N ARG A 71 -4.97 24.18 -23.98
CA ARG A 71 -5.54 24.47 -22.66
C ARG A 71 -4.44 24.71 -21.63
N ALA A 72 -4.74 25.57 -20.65
CA ALA A 72 -3.85 25.84 -19.54
C ALA A 72 -3.98 24.75 -18.46
N PHE A 73 -2.85 24.24 -17.98
CA PHE A 73 -2.75 23.32 -16.87
C PHE A 73 -1.66 23.77 -15.91
N ASP A 74 -1.74 23.34 -14.66
CA ASP A 74 -0.70 23.58 -13.68
C ASP A 74 0.34 22.45 -13.74
N LEU A 75 1.42 22.73 -14.48
CA LEU A 75 2.50 21.78 -14.81
C LEU A 75 3.76 21.96 -13.96
N ASP A 76 3.66 22.60 -12.78
CA ASP A 76 4.79 22.82 -11.88
C ASP A 76 5.27 21.49 -11.26
N TYR A 77 6.17 20.82 -11.98
CA TYR A 77 6.67 19.50 -11.61
C TYR A 77 7.26 19.47 -10.20
N GLN A 78 8.10 20.46 -9.85
CA GLN A 78 8.78 20.48 -8.56
C GLN A 78 7.77 20.62 -7.42
N ARG A 79 6.81 21.55 -7.54
CA ARG A 79 5.76 21.72 -6.54
C ARG A 79 4.92 20.46 -6.35
N HIS A 80 4.59 19.76 -7.43
CA HIS A 80 3.81 18.53 -7.36
C HIS A 80 4.62 17.38 -6.75
N ALA A 81 5.91 17.27 -7.10
CA ALA A 81 6.83 16.29 -6.51
C ALA A 81 7.02 16.53 -5.00
N ASP A 82 7.22 17.77 -4.58
CA ASP A 82 7.35 18.14 -3.16
C ASP A 82 6.06 17.79 -2.38
N ARG A 83 4.89 18.06 -2.97
CA ARG A 83 3.60 17.69 -2.38
C ARG A 83 3.43 16.17 -2.22
N ILE A 84 3.91 15.38 -3.19
CA ILE A 84 3.92 13.92 -3.10
C ILE A 84 4.86 13.47 -1.97
N ALA A 85 6.08 14.03 -1.91
CA ALA A 85 7.06 13.72 -0.88
C ALA A 85 6.54 14.04 0.53
N ASP A 86 5.92 15.20 0.73
CA ASP A 86 5.29 15.59 1.99
C ASP A 86 4.16 14.66 2.41
N TRP A 87 3.36 14.18 1.44
CA TRP A 87 2.32 13.20 1.71
C TRP A 87 2.91 11.85 2.13
N LEU A 88 3.94 11.36 1.42
CA LEU A 88 4.65 10.13 1.75
C LEU A 88 5.25 10.20 3.16
N ALA A 89 5.95 11.30 3.49
CA ALA A 89 6.56 11.50 4.80
C ALA A 89 5.52 11.44 5.95
N ARG A 90 4.34 12.05 5.76
CA ARG A 90 3.24 11.97 6.73
C ARG A 90 2.67 10.56 6.85
N ARG A 91 2.52 9.85 5.73
CA ARG A 91 2.04 8.47 5.72
C ARG A 91 3.00 7.55 6.48
N ASP A 92 4.29 7.66 6.20
CA ASP A 92 5.34 6.86 6.86
C ASP A 92 5.46 7.17 8.35
N ALA A 93 5.25 8.44 8.75
CA ALA A 93 5.17 8.81 10.16
C ALA A 93 3.98 8.12 10.86
N ALA A 94 2.79 8.17 10.26
CA ALA A 94 1.59 7.54 10.80
C ALA A 94 1.72 6.00 10.86
N GLU A 95 2.32 5.38 9.85
CA GLU A 95 2.56 3.93 9.81
C GLU A 95 3.55 3.49 10.91
N ARG A 96 4.60 4.27 11.15
CA ARG A 96 5.54 4.02 12.27
C ARG A 96 4.87 4.16 13.63
N GLU A 97 4.01 5.16 13.80
CA GLU A 97 3.26 5.36 15.04
C GLU A 97 2.32 4.18 15.31
N TYR A 98 1.55 3.76 14.30
CA TYR A 98 0.69 2.58 14.39
C TYR A 98 1.47 1.30 14.76
N CYS A 99 2.61 1.05 14.09
CA CYS A 99 3.46 -0.09 14.42
C CYS A 99 4.01 -0.03 15.86
N ALA A 100 4.39 1.17 16.33
CA ALA A 100 4.88 1.36 17.69
C ALA A 100 3.79 1.12 18.75
N GLU A 101 2.56 1.56 18.48
CA GLU A 101 1.39 1.31 19.32
C GLU A 101 1.03 -0.17 19.37
N ALA A 102 0.97 -0.84 18.22
CA ALA A 102 0.74 -2.27 18.12
C ALA A 102 1.78 -3.07 18.92
N ARG A 103 3.07 -2.73 18.76
CA ARG A 103 4.16 -3.36 19.52
C ARG A 103 4.03 -3.13 21.04
N ARG A 104 3.63 -1.92 21.45
CA ARG A 104 3.40 -1.60 22.88
C ARG A 104 2.24 -2.42 23.45
N ALA A 105 1.16 -2.58 22.68
CA ALA A 105 0.02 -3.41 23.07
C ALA A 105 0.42 -4.88 23.23
N GLU A 106 1.17 -5.44 22.27
CA GLU A 106 1.68 -6.81 22.34
C GLU A 106 2.56 -7.05 23.59
N LEU A 107 3.49 -6.15 23.88
CA LEU A 107 4.36 -6.26 25.07
C LEU A 107 3.57 -6.15 26.38
N SER A 108 2.50 -5.35 26.40
CA SER A 108 1.61 -5.24 27.57
C SER A 108 0.84 -6.54 27.83
N VAL A 109 0.41 -7.24 26.77
CA VAL A 109 -0.29 -8.54 26.89
C VAL A 109 0.67 -9.61 27.40
N LEU A 110 1.90 -9.65 26.89
CA LEU A 110 2.92 -10.63 27.30
C LEU A 110 3.44 -10.39 28.73
N SER A 111 3.48 -9.14 29.18
CA SER A 111 3.90 -8.77 30.54
C SER A 111 2.78 -8.90 31.59
N GLY A 112 1.53 -9.09 31.15
CA GLY A 112 0.33 -9.21 31.98
C GLY A 112 -0.17 -10.64 32.19
N GLY A 113 0.68 -11.66 32.00
CA GLY A 113 0.31 -13.07 32.22
C GLY A 113 -0.33 -13.30 33.59
N PRO A 114 -1.36 -14.17 33.70
CA PRO A 114 -2.17 -14.29 34.90
C PRO A 114 -1.31 -14.72 36.08
N VAL A 115 -1.41 -13.99 37.20
CA VAL A 115 -1.01 -14.52 38.50
C VAL A 115 -1.84 -15.78 38.71
N ALA A 116 -1.21 -16.94 38.48
CA ALA A 116 -1.82 -18.22 38.75
C ALA A 116 -2.25 -18.23 40.23
N PRO A 117 -3.53 -18.49 40.56
CA PRO A 117 -3.87 -18.77 41.94
C PRO A 117 -3.15 -20.06 42.34
N GLU A 118 -2.31 -19.96 43.38
CA GLU A 118 -1.65 -21.10 43.99
C GLU A 118 -2.70 -22.17 44.33
N THR A 119 -2.70 -23.25 43.55
CA THR A 119 -3.51 -24.43 43.84
C THR A 119 -2.64 -25.37 44.67
N PRO A 120 -2.99 -25.64 45.94
CA PRO A 120 -2.22 -26.55 46.77
C PRO A 120 -2.36 -27.98 46.24
N ALA A 121 -1.22 -28.68 46.29
CA ALA A 121 -1.04 -30.05 45.82
C ALA A 121 -2.07 -31.03 46.40
N ALA A 122 -2.63 -31.88 45.53
CA ALA A 122 -3.30 -33.11 45.93
C ALA A 122 -3.02 -34.22 44.89
N GLU A 123 -2.10 -35.10 45.29
CA GLU A 123 -2.00 -36.55 45.04
C GLU A 123 -2.37 -37.15 43.67
N THR A 124 -1.32 -37.67 43.03
CA THR A 124 -1.31 -38.76 42.05
C THR A 124 -2.02 -40.02 42.59
N PRO A 125 -2.85 -40.70 41.76
CA PRO A 125 -2.40 -42.00 41.24
C PRO A 125 -2.73 -42.24 39.76
N GLU A 126 -1.74 -42.73 39.01
CA GLU A 126 -1.87 -43.50 37.75
C GLU A 126 -1.70 -45.00 38.08
N PRO A 127 -1.91 -45.99 37.18
CA PRO A 127 -2.50 -45.94 35.83
C PRO A 127 -3.45 -47.12 35.49
N ALA A 128 -4.24 -47.02 34.42
CA ALA A 128 -4.55 -48.16 33.52
C ALA A 128 -5.39 -47.71 32.30
N GLY A 129 -4.85 -47.82 31.10
CA GLY A 129 -5.67 -47.85 29.87
C GLY A 129 -5.09 -47.16 28.63
N LEU A 130 -3.88 -47.53 28.18
CA LEU A 130 -3.39 -47.13 26.87
C LEU A 130 -4.07 -47.97 25.76
N LYS A 131 -5.06 -47.39 25.08
CA LYS A 131 -5.51 -47.82 23.75
C LYS A 131 -5.05 -46.81 22.70
N ASN A 132 -3.99 -47.19 22.00
CA ASN A 132 -3.81 -47.11 20.55
C ASN A 132 -4.35 -45.88 19.80
N ALA A 133 -3.44 -45.05 19.28
CA ALA A 133 -3.46 -44.65 17.87
C ALA A 133 -2.07 -44.14 17.46
N SER A 134 -1.43 -44.91 16.60
CA SER A 134 -0.11 -44.69 16.06
C SER A 134 0.02 -43.36 15.32
N ARG A 135 1.20 -42.75 15.52
CA ARG A 135 1.76 -41.63 14.77
C ARG A 135 1.87 -41.97 13.28
N THR A 136 1.49 -41.02 12.44
CA THR A 136 2.11 -40.85 11.12
C THR A 136 1.99 -39.39 10.68
N SER A 137 3.07 -38.65 10.87
CA SER A 137 3.54 -37.69 9.86
C SER A 137 4.91 -38.20 9.42
N PRO A 138 5.24 -38.11 8.13
CA PRO A 138 6.21 -37.07 7.81
C PRO A 138 5.93 -36.30 6.52
N LEU A 139 6.39 -35.05 6.56
CA LEU A 139 6.75 -34.19 5.42
C LEU A 139 7.36 -35.00 4.27
N THR A 140 7.01 -34.65 3.03
CA THR A 140 8.04 -34.33 2.02
C THR A 140 7.53 -33.24 1.07
N SER A 141 8.41 -32.27 0.88
CA SER A 141 8.32 -31.18 -0.09
C SER A 141 8.69 -31.70 -1.48
N LYS A 142 7.98 -31.25 -2.53
CA LYS A 142 8.52 -31.24 -3.90
C LYS A 142 7.84 -30.14 -4.71
N TRP A 143 8.59 -29.07 -4.95
CA TRP A 143 8.34 -28.14 -6.03
C TRP A 143 8.99 -28.72 -7.29
N SER A 144 8.28 -28.67 -8.41
CA SER A 144 8.80 -28.79 -9.77
C SER A 144 8.05 -27.79 -10.63
#